data_AF-A0A958EFM1-F1
#
_entry.id   AF-A0A958EFM1-F1
#
_cell.length_a   1.000
_cell.length_b   1.000
_cell.length_c   1.000
_cell.angle_alpha   90.00
_cell.angle_beta   90.00
_cell.angle_gamma   90.00
#
_symmetry.space_group_name_H-M   'P 1'
#
loop_
_entity.id
_entity.type
_entity.pdbx_description
1 polymer ?
#
loop_
_entity_poly.entity_id
_entity_poly.type
_entity_poly.pdbx_seq_one_letter_code
_entity_poly.pdbx_strand_id
1 'polypeptide(L)' 'IKASLLGSSLTLPVHRGNFRLGTWQGIYLCEHRDHGGSRRVVVTVLGERL' A
#
# COMPACT_ATOMS: atom_id res chain seq x y z
N ILE A 1 -13.82 2.00 11.96
CA ILE A 1 -12.86 2.40 13.02
C ILE A 1 -11.43 1.96 12.68
N LYS A 2 -11.09 0.65 12.68
CA LYS A 2 -9.71 0.17 12.43
C LYS A 2 -9.06 0.75 11.15
N ALA A 3 -9.74 0.69 10.01
CA ALA A 3 -9.22 1.24 8.74
C ALA A 3 -9.02 2.76 8.75
N SER A 4 -9.84 3.50 9.50
CA SER A 4 -9.69 4.95 9.64
C SER A 4 -8.51 5.34 10.53
N LEU A 5 -8.15 4.47 11.49
CA LEU A 5 -7.00 4.66 12.37
C LEU A 5 -5.68 4.26 11.72
N LEU A 6 -5.66 3.16 10.95
CA LEU A 6 -4.46 2.65 10.27
C LEU A 6 -4.19 3.31 8.92
N GLY A 7 -5.21 3.96 8.34
CA GLY A 7 -5.18 4.47 6.98
C GLY A 7 -5.56 3.40 5.96
N SER A 8 -6.20 3.85 4.87
CA SER A 8 -6.61 3.00 3.74
C SER A 8 -5.68 3.14 2.52
N SER A 9 -4.66 3.98 2.61
CA SER A 9 -3.70 4.24 1.53
C SER A 9 -2.32 4.58 2.10
N LEU A 10 -1.31 4.42 1.25
CA LEU A 10 0.08 4.67 1.57
C LEU A 10 0.80 5.21 0.33
N THR A 11 1.73 6.14 0.54
CA THR A 11 2.58 6.69 -0.50
C THR A 11 3.98 6.12 -0.34
N LEU A 12 4.54 5.57 -1.42
CA LEU A 12 5.85 4.93 -1.40
C LEU A 12 6.78 5.54 -2.44
N PRO A 13 8.07 5.74 -2.12
CA PRO A 13 9.07 6.10 -3.11
C PRO A 13 9.34 4.93 -4.07
N VAL A 14 9.37 5.24 -5.37
CA VAL A 14 9.78 4.31 -6.43
C VAL A 14 11.09 4.81 -7.05
N HIS A 15 12.05 3.91 -7.22
CA HIS A 15 13.32 4.22 -7.87
C HIS A 15 13.74 3.06 -8.78
N ARG A 16 14.05 3.37 -10.05
CA ARG A 16 14.41 2.37 -11.07
C ARG A 16 13.44 1.18 -11.10
N GLY A 17 12.14 1.48 -11.10
CA GLY A 17 11.06 0.48 -11.15
C GLY A 17 10.81 -0.32 -9.87
N ASN A 18 11.52 -0.03 -8.77
CA ASN A 18 11.38 -0.76 -7.51
C ASN A 18 10.93 0.14 -6.36
N PHE A 19 10.09 -0.39 -5.47
CA PHE A 19 9.77 0.29 -4.20
C PHE A 19 11.02 0.39 -3.32
N ARG A 20 11.28 1.57 -2.77
CA ARG A 20 12.38 1.79 -1.84
C ARG A 20 11.89 1.58 -0.40
N LEU A 21 11.78 0.31 -0.02
CA LEU A 21 11.44 -0.09 1.34
C LEU A 21 12.73 -0.27 2.17
N GLY A 22 12.67 0.05 3.47
CA GLY A 22 13.68 -0.34 4.44
C GLY A 22 13.65 -1.85 4.70
N THR A 23 14.73 -2.39 5.29
CA THR A 23 14.92 -3.84 5.51
C THR A 23 13.74 -4.55 6.15
N TRP A 24 13.01 -3.85 7.03
CA TRP A 24 11.89 -4.41 7.81
C TRP A 24 10.52 -3.83 7.41
N GLN A 25 10.45 -3.04 6.34
CA GLN A 25 9.18 -2.49 5.88
C GLN A 25 8.48 -3.48 4.94
N GLY A 26 7.22 -3.77 5.23
CA GLY A 26 6.33 -4.55 4.39
C GLY A 26 5.05 -3.79 4.09
N ILE A 27 4.42 -4.10 2.96
CA ILE A 27 3.14 -3.52 2.54
C ILE A 27 2.06 -4.57 2.81
N TYR A 28 1.03 -4.22 3.57
CA TYR A 28 0.00 -5.15 4.01
C TYR A 28 -1.40 -4.64 3.67
N LEU A 29 -2.25 -5.56 3.19
CA LEU A 29 -3.69 -5.37 3.14
C LEU A 29 -4.30 -5.99 4.39
N CYS A 30 -4.75 -5.14 5.32
CA CYS A 30 -5.36 -5.61 6.56
C CYS A 30 -6.89 -5.71 6.41
N GLU A 31 -7.42 -6.92 6.17
CA GLU A 31 -8.85 -7.18 6.32
C GLU A 31 -9.17 -7.40 7.81
N HIS A 32 -10.15 -6.65 8.32
CA HIS A 32 -10.46 -6.63 9.75
C HIS A 32 -11.82 -7.23 10.10
N ARG A 33 -12.55 -7.76 9.10
CA ARG A 33 -13.81 -8.47 9.29
C ARG A 33 -13.56 -9.96 9.32
N ASP A 34 -14.28 -10.65 10.21
CA ASP A 34 -14.22 -12.11 10.34
C ASP A 34 -14.67 -12.83 9.06
N HIS A 35 -15.61 -12.22 8.33
CA HIS A 35 -16.09 -12.71 7.03
C HIS A 35 -15.76 -11.70 5.93
N GLY A 36 -14.48 -11.68 5.55
CA GLY A 36 -13.98 -10.85 4.46
C GLY A 36 -14.33 -11.41 3.07
N GLY A 37 -14.88 -10.58 2.19
CA GLY A 37 -14.94 -10.85 0.74
C GLY A 37 -13.70 -10.39 -0.04
N SER A 38 -13.76 -10.48 -1.37
CA SER A 38 -12.69 -10.03 -2.28
C SER A 38 -12.36 -8.54 -2.14
N ARG A 39 -11.09 -8.17 -2.36
CA ARG A 39 -10.60 -6.80 -2.27
C ARG A 39 -9.89 -6.38 -3.55
N ARG A 40 -9.95 -5.07 -3.81
CA ARG A 40 -9.23 -4.43 -4.90
C ARG A 40 -8.30 -3.39 -4.30
N VAL A 41 -7.02 -3.50 -4.64
CA VAL A 41 -6.01 -2.49 -4.35
C VAL A 41 -5.74 -1.73 -5.65
N VAL A 42 -5.74 -0.41 -5.58
CA VAL A 42 -5.42 0.46 -6.73
C VAL A 42 -4.06 1.08 -6.48
N VAL A 43 -3.19 1.02 -7.49
CA VAL A 43 -1.87 1.63 -7.45
C VAL A 43 -1.81 2.71 -8.53
N THR A 44 -1.49 3.93 -8.11
CA THR A 44 -1.22 5.05 -9.01
C THR A 44 0.26 5.37 -8.94
N VAL A 45 0.94 5.32 -10.07
CA VAL A 45 2.36 5.69 -10.18
C VAL A 45 2.44 7.10 -10.76
N LEU A 46 3.08 7.99 -10.02
CA LEU A 46 3.34 9.37 -10.43
C LEU A 46 4.85 9.57 -10.52
N GLY A 47 5.30 10.13 -11.63
CA GLY A 47 6.73 10.39 -11.86
C GLY A 47 6.99 10.79 -13.30
N GLU A 48 8.22 11.25 -13.54
CA GLU A 48 8.70 11.60 -14.87
C GLU A 48 9.74 10.60 -15.35
N ARG A 49 9.90 10.53 -16.66
CA ARG A 49 10.97 9.77 -17.29
C ARG A 49 12.14 10.72 -17.51
N LEU A 50 13.24 10.49 -16.80
CA LEU A 50 14.54 11.07 -17.12
C LEU A 50 15.12 10.42 -18.38
#